data_AF-A0A7K2WNX3-F1
#
_entry.id   AF-A0A7K2WNX3-F1
#
_cell.length_a   1.000
_cell.length_b   1.000
_cell.length_c   1.000
_cell.angle_alpha   90.00
_cell.angle_beta   90.00
_cell.angle_gamma   90.00
#
_symmetry.space_group_name_H-M   'P 1'
#
loop_
_entity.id
_entity.type
_entity.pdbx_description
1 polymer ?
#
loop_
_entity_poly.entity_id
_entity_poly.type
_entity_poly.pdbx_seq_one_letter_code
_entity_poly.pdbx_strand_id
1 'polypeptide(L)'
;MAYAVRRRRADAAADERVRLSEQLREIQSRLTWHEAWVRFEAPEVGAAYDELVARTRTVAGQSMKDAWRSPPVADDPAMVIPTSVVDLRVLADVRERYMAAVEAHLRPRGLARRLLPRPRRALPPPPVPTPLPGTGPGPA
;
A
#
# COMPACT_ATOMS: atom_id res chain seq x y z
N MET A 1 0.63 2.28 -4.20
CA MET A 1 1.05 3.68 -4.38
C MET A 1 0.52 4.48 -3.20
N ALA A 2 1.33 5.34 -2.60
CA ALA A 2 0.97 6.05 -1.36
C ALA A 2 -0.08 7.14 -1.64
N TYR A 3 -1.13 7.16 -0.83
CA TYR A 3 -2.23 8.11 -0.92
C TYR A 3 -1.99 9.25 0.06
N ALA A 4 -1.98 10.50 -0.42
CA ALA A 4 -2.11 11.65 0.48
C ALA A 4 -3.61 11.88 0.72
N VAL A 5 -3.97 12.05 1.98
CA VAL A 5 -5.36 12.21 2.40
C VAL A 5 -5.65 13.71 2.52
N ARG A 6 -6.37 14.30 1.56
CA ARG A 6 -6.88 15.68 1.66
C ARG A 6 -8.31 15.64 2.22
N ARG A 7 -8.57 16.37 3.32
CA ARG A 7 -9.87 16.38 4.01
C ARG A 7 -10.85 17.30 3.27
N ARG A 8 -11.91 16.73 2.67
CA ARG A 8 -12.95 17.47 1.91
C ARG A 8 -14.16 17.90 2.76
N ARG A 9 -14.53 17.09 3.78
CA ARG A 9 -15.75 17.28 4.57
C ARG A 9 -15.46 17.89 5.94
N ALA A 10 -15.49 19.22 6.02
CA ALA A 10 -15.39 19.92 7.30
C ALA A 10 -16.69 19.82 8.13
N ASP A 11 -17.82 19.72 7.44
CA ASP A 11 -19.18 19.52 7.95
C ASP A 11 -19.40 18.17 8.65
N ALA A 12 -18.70 17.11 8.19
CA ALA A 12 -18.78 15.75 8.74
C ALA A 12 -17.41 15.21 9.15
N ALA A 13 -16.63 16.01 9.90
CA ALA A 13 -15.25 15.70 10.22
C ALA A 13 -15.04 14.38 11.00
N ALA A 14 -16.01 13.95 11.81
CA ALA A 14 -15.92 12.70 12.55
C ALA A 14 -16.06 11.47 11.64
N ASP A 15 -17.08 11.44 10.79
CA ASP A 15 -17.33 10.33 9.86
C ASP A 15 -16.22 10.20 8.83
N GLU A 16 -15.69 11.32 8.35
CA GLU A 16 -14.58 11.33 7.41
C GLU A 16 -13.31 10.73 8.03
N ARG A 17 -13.05 10.96 9.33
CA ARG A 17 -11.94 10.30 10.05
C ARG A 17 -12.11 8.79 10.13
N VAL A 18 -13.33 8.32 10.42
CA VAL A 18 -13.62 6.87 10.47
C VAL A 18 -13.40 6.25 9.09
N ARG A 19 -13.99 6.84 8.04
CA ARG A 19 -13.85 6.36 6.65
C ARG A 19 -12.39 6.23 6.22
N LEU A 20 -11.58 7.25 6.47
CA LEU A 20 -10.17 7.28 6.11
C LEU A 20 -9.34 6.28 6.95
N SER A 21 -9.68 6.10 8.22
CA SER A 21 -9.01 5.14 9.10
C SER A 21 -9.27 3.70 8.66
N GLU A 22 -10.50 3.36 8.28
CA GLU A 22 -10.85 2.04 7.75
C GLU A 22 -10.17 1.77 6.41
N GLN A 23 -10.15 2.75 5.50
CA GLN A 23 -9.40 2.62 4.23
C GLN A 23 -7.90 2.39 4.48
N LEU A 24 -7.30 3.11 5.42
CA LEU A 24 -5.90 2.91 5.77
C LEU A 24 -5.66 1.52 6.37
N ARG A 25 -6.55 1.05 7.25
CA ARG A 25 -6.48 -0.29 7.85
C ARG A 25 -6.54 -1.39 6.79
N GLU A 26 -7.42 -1.25 5.80
CA GLU A 26 -7.49 -2.18 4.66
C GLU A 26 -6.18 -2.22 3.88
N ILE A 27 -5.62 -1.05 3.56
CA ILE A 27 -4.35 -0.95 2.83
C ILE A 27 -3.23 -1.62 3.63
N GLN A 28 -3.14 -1.37 4.95
CA GLN A 28 -2.13 -2.01 5.79
C GLN A 28 -2.29 -3.53 5.82
N SER A 29 -3.52 -4.04 5.95
CA SER A 29 -3.82 -5.48 5.92
C SER A 29 -3.34 -6.13 4.62
N ARG A 30 -3.64 -5.49 3.48
CA ARG A 30 -3.19 -5.96 2.16
C ARG A 30 -1.67 -5.92 2.04
N LEU A 31 -1.00 -4.88 2.52
CA LEU A 31 0.47 -4.80 2.48
C LEU A 31 1.10 -5.93 3.31
N THR A 32 0.67 -6.11 4.56
CA THR A 32 1.14 -7.18 5.45
C THR A 32 0.97 -8.56 4.82
N TRP A 33 -0.16 -8.78 4.17
CA TRP A 33 -0.43 -10.03 3.49
C TRP A 33 0.53 -10.27 2.30
N HIS A 34 0.82 -9.25 1.48
CA HIS A 34 1.79 -9.38 0.39
C HIS A 34 3.23 -9.53 0.93
N GLU A 35 3.59 -8.83 2.01
CA GLU A 35 4.90 -8.98 2.68
C GLU A 35 5.13 -10.44 3.11
N ALA A 36 4.11 -11.08 3.71
CA ALA A 36 4.17 -12.48 4.10
C ALA A 36 4.27 -13.41 2.89
N TRP A 37 3.43 -13.21 1.88
CA TRP A 37 3.38 -14.08 0.71
C TRP A 37 4.66 -14.03 -0.13
N VAL A 38 5.14 -12.83 -0.46
CA VAL A 38 6.34 -12.67 -1.29
C VAL A 38 7.57 -13.24 -0.58
N ARG A 39 7.69 -13.00 0.74
CA ARG A 39 8.76 -13.59 1.55
C ARG A 39 8.70 -15.11 1.58
N PHE A 40 7.50 -15.70 1.61
CA PHE A 40 7.32 -17.15 1.57
C PHE A 40 7.72 -17.76 0.22
N GLU A 41 7.32 -17.15 -0.90
CA GLU A 41 7.61 -17.67 -2.26
C GLU A 41 9.06 -17.44 -2.69
N ALA A 42 9.64 -16.29 -2.33
CA ALA A 42 10.96 -15.87 -2.79
C ALA A 42 11.62 -14.97 -1.74
N PRO A 43 12.42 -15.53 -0.80
CA PRO A 43 12.98 -14.78 0.31
C PRO A 43 13.77 -13.52 -0.09
N GLU A 44 14.57 -13.59 -1.17
CA GLU A 44 15.35 -12.46 -1.66
C GLU A 44 14.48 -11.35 -2.27
N VAL A 45 13.41 -11.73 -2.97
CA VAL A 45 12.42 -10.78 -3.51
C VAL A 45 11.61 -10.18 -2.35
N GLY A 46 11.27 -11.01 -1.35
CA GLY A 46 10.57 -10.61 -0.14
C GLY A 46 11.32 -9.52 0.60
N ALA A 47 12.61 -9.72 0.88
CA ALA A 47 13.43 -8.73 1.56
C ALA A 47 13.44 -7.36 0.86
N ALA A 48 13.55 -7.34 -0.48
CA ALA A 48 13.50 -6.10 -1.25
C ALA A 48 12.08 -5.48 -1.25
N TYR A 49 11.03 -6.31 -1.25
CA TYR A 49 9.66 -5.84 -1.12
C TYR A 49 9.38 -5.23 0.26
N ASP A 50 9.87 -5.84 1.34
CA ASP A 50 9.73 -5.32 2.70
C ASP A 50 10.40 -3.95 2.84
N GLU A 51 11.60 -3.78 2.26
CA GLU A 51 12.30 -2.49 2.26
C GLU A 51 11.49 -1.42 1.52
N LEU A 52 10.93 -1.76 0.35
CA LEU A 52 10.06 -0.88 -0.41
C LEU A 52 8.80 -0.48 0.40
N VAL A 53 8.14 -1.45 1.04
CA VAL A 53 6.94 -1.19 1.85
C VAL A 53 7.29 -0.34 3.08
N ALA A 54 8.38 -0.65 3.77
CA ALA A 54 8.85 0.12 4.93
C ALA A 54 9.11 1.59 4.56
N ARG A 55 9.88 1.83 3.48
CA ARG A 55 10.17 3.19 3.01
C ARG A 55 8.89 3.92 2.57
N THR A 56 7.98 3.21 1.92
CA THR A 56 6.66 3.75 1.54
C THR A 56 5.86 4.16 2.77
N ARG A 57 5.81 3.33 3.83
CA ARG A 57 5.13 3.64 5.10
C ARG A 57 5.73 4.90 5.75
N THR A 58 7.04 5.10 5.71
CA THR A 58 7.67 6.33 6.22
C THR A 58 7.20 7.57 5.46
N VAL A 59 7.28 7.57 4.13
CA VAL A 59 6.90 8.72 3.29
C VAL A 59 5.42 9.02 3.41
N ALA A 60 4.58 7.99 3.30
CA ALA A 60 3.14 8.12 3.41
C ALA A 60 2.72 8.56 4.82
N GLY A 61 3.33 7.99 5.86
CA GLY A 61 3.08 8.33 7.27
C GLY A 61 3.31 9.81 7.56
N GLN A 62 4.44 10.34 7.09
CA GLN A 62 4.75 11.76 7.23
C GLN A 62 3.75 12.63 6.47
N SER A 63 3.47 12.28 5.21
CA SER A 63 2.49 13.00 4.37
C SER A 63 1.09 13.03 4.98
N MET A 64 0.63 11.91 5.54
CA MET A 64 -0.66 11.80 6.21
C MET A 64 -0.70 12.66 7.47
N LYS A 65 0.37 12.65 8.28
CA LYS A 65 0.49 13.48 9.49
C LYS A 65 0.41 14.96 9.16
N ASP A 66 1.10 15.40 8.12
CA ASP A 66 1.11 16.79 7.69
C ASP A 66 -0.25 17.21 7.11
N ALA A 67 -0.91 16.31 6.38
CA ALA A 67 -2.25 16.54 5.89
C ALA A 67 -3.30 16.68 7.01
N TRP A 68 -3.20 15.88 8.09
CA TRP A 68 -4.08 16.01 9.26
C TRP A 68 -3.91 17.32 10.03
N ARG A 69 -2.71 17.92 9.97
CA ARG A 69 -2.41 19.21 10.61
C ARG A 69 -2.76 20.40 9.74
N SER A 70 -2.95 20.19 8.45
CA SER A 70 -3.29 21.24 7.50
C SER A 70 -4.78 21.58 7.57
N PRO A 71 -5.18 22.82 7.24
CA PRO A 71 -6.58 23.18 7.12
C PRO A 71 -7.33 22.29 6.10
N PRO A 72 -8.65 22.08 6.29
CA PRO A 72 -9.47 21.37 5.32
C PRO A 72 -9.43 22.04 3.95
N VAL A 73 -9.53 21.25 2.90
CA VAL A 73 -9.59 21.77 1.53
C VAL A 73 -11.04 22.05 1.16
N ALA A 74 -11.30 23.27 0.70
CA ALA A 74 -12.65 23.73 0.33
C ALA A 74 -12.95 23.61 -1.17
N ASP A 75 -11.92 23.64 -2.04
CA ASP A 75 -12.08 23.73 -3.49
C ASP A 75 -11.34 22.62 -4.25
N ASP A 76 -11.90 22.19 -5.38
CA ASP A 76 -11.38 21.11 -6.22
C ASP A 76 -9.91 21.31 -6.67
N PRO A 77 -9.43 22.52 -7.04
CA PRO A 77 -8.01 22.70 -7.41
C PRO A 77 -7.02 22.39 -6.30
N ALA A 78 -7.41 22.57 -5.05
CA ALA A 78 -6.57 22.28 -3.88
C ALA A 78 -6.53 20.78 -3.53
N MET A 79 -7.30 19.94 -4.24
CA MET A 79 -7.22 18.49 -4.15
C MET A 79 -6.00 17.90 -4.85
N VAL A 80 -5.37 18.65 -5.77
CA VAL A 80 -4.12 18.21 -6.39
C VAL A 80 -3.05 18.07 -5.31
N ILE A 81 -2.40 16.91 -5.29
CA ILE A 81 -1.29 16.62 -4.39
C ILE A 81 0.00 16.87 -5.18
N PRO A 82 0.66 18.02 -5.01
CA PRO A 82 1.91 18.27 -5.70
C PRO A 82 3.02 17.41 -5.10
N THR A 83 4.10 17.21 -5.87
CA THR A 83 5.31 16.52 -5.42
C THR A 83 6.00 17.23 -4.25
N SER A 84 5.73 18.52 -4.04
CA SER A 84 6.18 19.26 -2.84
C SER A 84 5.49 18.81 -1.56
N VAL A 85 4.33 18.15 -1.65
CA VAL A 85 3.57 17.62 -0.50
C VAL A 85 3.82 16.13 -0.32
N VAL A 86 3.90 15.36 -1.41
CA VAL A 86 4.29 13.96 -1.37
C VAL A 86 5.30 13.68 -2.47
N ASP A 87 6.58 13.56 -2.10
CA ASP A 87 7.62 13.18 -3.05
C ASP A 87 7.81 11.66 -3.07
N LEU A 88 7.31 11.01 -4.11
CA LEU A 88 7.50 9.56 -4.31
C LEU A 88 8.82 9.21 -5.01
N ARG A 89 9.56 10.19 -5.53
CA ARG A 89 10.85 9.95 -6.20
C ARG A 89 11.89 9.40 -5.22
N VAL A 90 11.74 9.72 -3.93
CA VAL A 90 12.57 9.17 -2.85
C VAL A 90 12.45 7.65 -2.67
N LEU A 91 11.48 7.02 -3.35
CA LEU A 91 11.28 5.57 -3.39
C LEU A 91 11.94 4.91 -4.61
N ALA A 92 12.57 5.68 -5.51
CA ALA A 92 13.11 5.17 -6.77
C ALA A 92 14.12 4.03 -6.54
N ASP A 93 15.12 4.27 -5.69
CA ASP A 93 16.20 3.30 -5.43
C ASP A 93 15.67 1.97 -4.87
N VAL A 94 14.78 2.04 -3.87
CA VAL A 94 14.21 0.82 -3.24
C VAL A 94 13.26 0.09 -4.18
N ARG A 95 12.55 0.81 -5.05
CA ARG A 95 11.74 0.22 -6.11
C ARG A 95 12.60 -0.48 -7.14
N GLU A 96 13.70 0.13 -7.56
CA GLU A 96 14.63 -0.46 -8.53
C GLU A 96 15.28 -1.73 -7.97
N ARG A 97 15.68 -1.73 -6.70
CA ARG A 97 16.17 -2.95 -6.02
C ARG A 97 15.13 -4.07 -5.99
N TYR A 98 13.87 -3.74 -5.67
CA TYR A 98 12.78 -4.71 -5.72
C TYR A 98 12.60 -5.28 -7.13
N MET A 99 12.56 -4.43 -8.17
CA MET A 99 12.42 -4.88 -9.55
C MET A 99 13.61 -5.73 -10.01
N ALA A 100 14.83 -5.37 -9.64
CA ALA A 100 16.03 -6.14 -9.93
C ALA A 100 16.01 -7.52 -9.24
N ALA A 101 15.53 -7.60 -8.00
CA ALA A 101 15.37 -8.86 -7.29
C ALA A 101 14.33 -9.77 -7.97
N VAL A 102 13.19 -9.20 -8.40
CA VAL A 102 12.17 -9.93 -9.18
C VAL A 102 12.78 -10.45 -10.49
N GLU A 103 13.49 -9.61 -11.24
CA GLU A 103 14.12 -10.01 -12.49
C GLU A 103 15.14 -11.15 -12.28
N ALA A 104 16.00 -11.03 -11.26
CA ALA A 104 16.97 -12.06 -10.92
C ALA A 104 16.32 -13.39 -10.51
N HIS A 105 15.16 -13.35 -9.85
CA HIS A 105 14.37 -14.52 -9.47
C HIS A 105 13.72 -15.20 -10.68
N LEU A 106 13.26 -14.41 -11.66
CA LEU A 106 12.60 -14.91 -12.86
C LEU A 106 13.57 -15.36 -13.96
N ARG A 107 14.80 -14.84 -13.98
CA ARG A 107 15.80 -15.22 -14.99
C ARG A 107 16.14 -16.72 -14.85
N PRO A 108 15.99 -17.52 -15.93
CA PRO A 108 16.35 -18.92 -15.90
C PRO A 108 17.87 -19.06 -15.70
N ARG A 109 18.28 -19.61 -14.55
CA ARG A 109 19.67 -20.01 -14.33
C ARG A 109 19.93 -21.25 -15.20
N GLY A 110 20.88 -21.13 -16.13
CA GLY A 110 21.05 -22.02 -17.28
C GLY A 110 20.98 -23.52 -17.01
N LEU A 111 20.33 -24.23 -17.95
CA LEU A 111 20.53 -25.61 -18.40
C LEU A 111 21.09 -26.65 -17.41
N ALA A 112 20.59 -26.73 -16.17
CA ALA A 112 20.68 -27.97 -15.37
C ALA A 112 19.80 -27.89 -14.12
N ARG A 113 18.50 -28.16 -14.28
CA ARG A 113 17.71 -28.90 -13.29
C ARG A 113 16.47 -29.39 -14.01
N ARG A 114 16.27 -30.71 -13.97
CA ARG A 114 15.01 -31.36 -14.39
C ARG A 114 13.86 -30.49 -13.88
N LEU A 115 13.16 -29.84 -14.82
CA LEU A 115 12.01 -29.00 -14.56
C LEU A 115 10.88 -29.93 -14.11
N LEU A 116 10.88 -30.32 -12.85
CA LEU A 116 9.60 -30.53 -12.20
C LEU A 116 9.01 -29.12 -12.08
N PRO A 117 7.91 -28.80 -12.79
CA PRO A 117 7.23 -27.54 -12.57
C PRO A 117 6.91 -27.48 -11.09
N ARG A 118 7.46 -26.49 -10.37
CA ARG A 118 6.94 -26.19 -9.04
C ARG A 118 5.47 -25.83 -9.24
N PRO A 119 4.54 -26.47 -8.54
CA PRO A 119 3.15 -26.09 -8.64
C PRO A 119 3.08 -24.61 -8.31
N ARG A 120 2.61 -23.79 -9.26
CA ARG A 120 2.28 -22.39 -9.00
C ARG A 120 1.23 -22.42 -7.90
N ARG A 121 1.63 -22.11 -6.67
CA ARG A 121 0.67 -21.99 -5.59
C ARG A 121 -0.14 -20.75 -5.89
N ALA A 122 -1.44 -20.93 -6.09
CA ALA A 122 -2.33 -19.79 -6.26
C ALA A 122 -2.19 -18.92 -5.02
N LEU A 123 -1.90 -17.64 -5.27
CA LEU A 123 -1.96 -16.61 -4.24
C LEU A 123 -3.37 -16.67 -3.64
N PRO A 124 -3.54 -16.93 -2.33
CA PRO A 124 -4.86 -16.90 -1.71
C PRO A 124 -5.49 -15.52 -1.94
N PRO A 125 -6.82 -15.36 -1.86
CA PRO A 125 -7.37 -14.02 -1.90
C PRO A 125 -6.79 -13.20 -0.74
N PRO A 126 -6.45 -11.92 -0.96
CA PRO A 126 -6.15 -11.03 0.16
C PRO A 126 -7.37 -10.96 1.08
N PRO A 127 -7.20 -10.69 2.38
CA PRO A 127 -8.32 -10.55 3.30
C PRO A 127 -9.32 -9.53 2.77
N VAL A 128 -10.58 -9.95 2.59
CA VAL A 128 -11.69 -9.05 2.24
C VAL A 128 -12.03 -8.24 3.48
N PRO A 129 -12.18 -6.91 3.39
CA PRO A 129 -12.59 -6.11 4.54
C PRO A 129 -13.99 -6.57 5.00
N THR A 130 -14.08 -7.06 6.22
CA THR A 130 -15.37 -7.34 6.86
C THR A 130 -16.00 -6.00 7.24
N PRO A 131 -17.20 -5.65 6.76
CA PRO A 131 -17.89 -4.46 7.23
C PRO A 131 -18.12 -4.57 8.75
N LEU A 132 -17.85 -3.49 9.48
CA LEU A 132 -18.11 -3.43 10.91
C LEU A 132 -19.63 -3.58 11.17
N PRO A 133 -20.04 -4.30 12.22
CA PRO A 133 -21.45 -4.36 12.59
C PRO A 133 -21.93 -2.97 12.99
N GLY A 134 -22.76 -2.34 12.15
CA GLY A 134 -23.36 -1.03 12.43
C GLY A 134 -23.55 -0.09 11.23
N THR A 135 -22.90 -0.32 10.09
CA THR A 135 -23.13 0.47 8.86
C THR A 135 -24.20 -0.15 7.99
N GLY A 136 -25.43 -0.24 8.50
CA GLY A 136 -26.64 -0.40 7.70
C GLY A 136 -27.39 0.94 7.64
N PRO A 137 -28.14 1.25 6.57
CA PRO A 137 -29.03 2.39 6.61
C PRO A 137 -30.03 2.18 7.74
N GLY A 138 -30.11 3.13 8.67
CA GLY A 138 -31.16 3.14 9.69
C GLY A 138 -32.55 3.10 9.02
N PRO A 139 -33.55 2.47 9.66
CA PRO A 139 -34.86 2.32 9.05
C PRO A 139 -35.47 3.67 8.68
N ALA A 140 -36.08 3.68 7.49
CA ALA A 140 -36.72 4.81 6.83
C ALA A 140 -37.86 5.44 7.66
#